data_AF-V8FQZ3-F1
#
_entry.id   AF-V8FQZ3-F1
#
_cell.length_a   1.000
_cell.length_b   1.000
_cell.length_c   1.000
_cell.angle_alpha   90.00
_cell.angle_beta   90.00
_cell.angle_gamma   90.00
#
_symmetry.space_group_name_H-M   'P 1'
#
loop_
_entity.id
_entity.type
_entity.pdbx_description
1 polymer ?
#
loop_
_entity_poly.entity_id
_entity_poly.type
_entity_poly.pdbx_seq_one_letter_code
_entity_poly.pdbx_strand_id
1 'polypeptide(L)'
;MSKIRRDVDDLTGQRFGDLTAEEYLGGNVWRWRCTCGKHRDARASYVKAGRTTKCMTCAKSGNRRTRDTKYFIGEVVGKLTIIDKDLGGLWTCLCACGLTTTLTTGQLAYRRQCYFCDEVDKLLQDNLL
;
A
#
# COMPACT_ATOMS: atom_id res chain seq x y z
N MET A 1 -46.25 -27.00 -7.95
CA MET A 1 -45.39 -26.23 -7.02
C MET A 1 -45.04 -24.90 -7.68
N SER A 2 -45.78 -23.84 -7.36
CA SER A 2 -45.55 -22.49 -7.89
C SER A 2 -44.21 -21.96 -7.38
N LYS A 3 -43.32 -21.55 -8.32
CA LYS A 3 -42.06 -20.89 -7.99
C LYS A 3 -42.39 -19.57 -7.29
N ILE A 4 -42.18 -19.50 -5.98
CA ILE A 4 -42.25 -18.25 -5.20
C ILE A 4 -41.19 -17.33 -5.80
N ARG A 5 -41.62 -16.30 -6.54
CA ARG A 5 -40.76 -15.18 -6.90
C ARG A 5 -40.44 -14.49 -5.59
N ARG A 6 -39.21 -14.62 -5.09
CA ARG A 6 -38.72 -13.74 -4.03
C ARG A 6 -38.69 -12.36 -4.63
N ASP A 7 -39.57 -11.50 -4.14
CA ASP A 7 -39.55 -10.08 -4.46
C ASP A 7 -38.17 -9.56 -4.06
N VAL A 8 -37.47 -8.91 -4.99
CA VAL A 8 -36.16 -8.34 -4.67
C VAL A 8 -36.45 -7.04 -3.94
N ASP A 9 -36.15 -6.98 -2.65
CA ASP A 9 -36.28 -5.74 -1.87
C ASP A 9 -35.66 -4.57 -2.66
N ASP A 10 -36.45 -3.53 -2.91
CA ASP A 10 -35.92 -2.29 -3.47
C ASP A 10 -35.08 -1.58 -2.41
N LEU A 11 -33.80 -1.38 -2.71
CA LEU A 11 -32.82 -0.75 -1.84
C LEU A 11 -32.51 0.68 -2.26
N THR A 12 -33.20 1.25 -3.24
CA THR A 12 -32.95 2.61 -3.74
C THR A 12 -32.94 3.62 -2.59
N GLY A 13 -31.85 4.37 -2.47
CA GLY A 13 -31.64 5.35 -1.40
C GLY A 13 -31.21 4.77 -0.04
N GLN A 14 -31.23 3.45 0.15
CA GLN A 14 -30.75 2.84 1.39
C GLN A 14 -29.23 2.89 1.47
N ARG A 15 -28.72 3.24 2.66
CA ARG A 15 -27.30 3.41 2.94
C ARG A 15 -26.78 2.37 3.92
N PHE A 16 -25.62 1.81 3.61
CA PHE A 16 -24.88 0.84 4.42
C PHE A 16 -23.39 1.22 4.43
N GLY A 17 -22.89 1.66 5.58
CA GLY A 17 -21.55 2.22 5.66
C GLY A 17 -21.39 3.48 4.79
N ASP A 18 -20.41 3.47 3.89
CA ASP A 18 -20.15 4.58 2.95
C ASP A 18 -20.94 4.43 1.64
N LEU A 19 -21.75 3.38 1.47
CA LEU A 19 -22.41 3.03 0.21
C LEU A 19 -23.92 3.27 0.28
N THR A 20 -24.48 3.95 -0.73
CA THR A 20 -25.92 4.19 -0.92
C THR A 20 -26.37 3.51 -2.21
N ALA A 21 -27.44 2.72 -2.19
CA ALA A 21 -27.94 2.05 -3.39
C ALA A 21 -28.62 3.04 -4.33
N GLU A 22 -28.28 2.98 -5.63
CA GLU A 22 -28.83 3.86 -6.67
C GLU A 22 -29.62 3.12 -7.74
N GLU A 23 -29.14 1.95 -8.17
CA GLU A 23 -29.71 1.25 -9.33
C GLU A 23 -29.61 -0.26 -9.15
N TYR A 24 -30.70 -0.98 -9.43
CA TYR A 24 -30.69 -2.43 -9.46
C TYR A 24 -30.23 -2.95 -10.83
N LEU A 25 -29.13 -3.71 -10.85
CA LEU A 25 -28.52 -4.22 -12.09
C LEU A 25 -28.96 -5.67 -12.42
N GLY A 26 -29.87 -6.25 -11.63
CA GLY A 26 -30.27 -7.65 -11.77
C GLY A 26 -29.36 -8.63 -11.00
N GLY A 27 -29.83 -9.87 -10.85
CA GLY A 27 -29.04 -10.94 -10.22
C GLY A 27 -28.57 -10.66 -8.78
N ASN A 28 -29.36 -9.91 -8.00
CA ASN A 28 -29.02 -9.44 -6.65
C ASN A 28 -27.81 -8.46 -6.61
N VAL A 29 -27.46 -7.86 -7.74
CA VAL A 29 -26.41 -6.84 -7.85
C VAL A 29 -27.04 -5.46 -7.93
N TRP A 30 -26.46 -4.54 -7.17
CA TRP A 30 -26.83 -3.14 -7.13
C TRP A 30 -25.63 -2.28 -7.46
N ARG A 31 -25.86 -1.15 -8.11
CA ARG A 31 -24.92 -0.04 -8.20
C ARG A 31 -25.04 0.80 -6.94
N TRP A 32 -23.92 0.94 -6.25
CA TRP A 32 -23.84 1.70 -5.01
C TRP A 32 -23.00 2.96 -5.21
N ARG A 33 -23.51 4.13 -4.82
CA ARG A 33 -22.72 5.37 -4.72
C ARG A 33 -22.00 5.42 -3.38
N CYS A 34 -20.71 5.64 -3.42
CA CYS A 34 -19.89 5.90 -2.24
C CYS A 34 -19.96 7.38 -1.85
N THR A 35 -19.75 7.68 -0.56
CA THR A 35 -19.59 9.05 -0.05
C THR A 35 -18.52 9.87 -0.78
N CYS A 36 -17.50 9.24 -1.37
CA CYS A 36 -16.50 9.90 -2.21
C CYS A 36 -16.99 10.24 -3.63
N GLY A 37 -18.27 10.02 -3.95
CA GLY A 37 -18.89 10.26 -5.25
C GLY A 37 -18.72 9.15 -6.29
N LYS A 38 -17.88 8.14 -6.05
CA LYS A 38 -17.62 7.03 -6.97
C LYS A 38 -18.56 5.85 -6.73
N HIS A 39 -18.72 4.99 -7.74
CA HIS A 39 -19.59 3.83 -7.67
C HIS A 39 -18.88 2.51 -7.39
N ARG A 40 -19.66 1.53 -6.95
CA ARG A 40 -19.26 0.13 -6.88
C ARG A 40 -20.48 -0.74 -7.17
N ASP A 41 -20.33 -1.67 -8.10
CA ASP A 41 -21.34 -2.68 -8.37
C ASP A 41 -21.08 -3.87 -7.44
N ALA A 42 -22.05 -4.20 -6.58
CA ALA A 42 -21.89 -5.23 -5.55
C ALA A 42 -23.23 -5.88 -5.18
N ARG A 43 -23.15 -7.13 -4.68
CA ARG A 43 -24.34 -7.84 -4.20
C ARG A 43 -24.89 -7.18 -2.94
N ALA A 44 -26.21 -7.02 -2.88
CA ALA A 44 -26.87 -6.47 -1.69
C ALA A 44 -26.53 -7.24 -0.42
N SER A 45 -26.48 -8.58 -0.51
CA SER A 45 -26.11 -9.43 0.64
C SER A 45 -24.71 -9.13 1.19
N TYR A 46 -23.74 -8.75 0.34
CA TYR A 46 -22.39 -8.41 0.80
C TYR A 46 -22.32 -7.02 1.42
N VAL A 47 -23.13 -6.09 0.94
CA VAL A 47 -23.23 -4.74 1.50
C VAL A 47 -23.95 -4.78 2.85
N LYS A 48 -25.12 -5.44 2.92
CA LYS A 48 -25.89 -5.64 4.16
C LYS A 48 -25.07 -6.36 5.24
N ALA A 49 -24.25 -7.35 4.86
CA ALA A 49 -23.37 -8.09 5.78
C ALA A 49 -22.05 -7.37 6.11
N GLY A 50 -21.83 -6.12 5.66
CA GLY A 50 -20.62 -5.35 5.95
C GLY A 50 -19.34 -5.84 5.26
N ARG A 51 -19.42 -6.79 4.32
CA ARG A 51 -18.27 -7.28 3.52
C ARG A 51 -17.83 -6.27 2.46
N THR A 52 -18.73 -5.38 2.06
CA THR A 52 -18.50 -4.28 1.12
C THR A 52 -19.05 -3.00 1.73
N THR A 53 -18.15 -2.13 2.22
CA THR A 53 -18.55 -0.92 2.97
C THR A 53 -18.23 0.39 2.26
N LYS A 54 -17.45 0.35 1.16
CA LYS A 54 -16.99 1.53 0.41
C LYS A 54 -16.64 1.17 -1.04
N CYS A 55 -16.44 2.18 -1.90
CA CYS A 55 -16.03 1.94 -3.30
C CYS A 55 -14.64 1.31 -3.40
N MET A 56 -14.32 0.76 -4.58
CA MET A 56 -13.02 0.14 -4.82
C MET A 56 -11.84 1.13 -4.63
N THR A 57 -12.00 2.40 -4.96
CA THR A 57 -10.94 3.41 -4.74
C THR A 57 -10.68 3.60 -3.24
N CYS A 58 -11.72 3.82 -2.44
CA CYS A 58 -11.59 4.00 -1.00
C CYS A 58 -11.15 2.72 -0.27
N ALA A 59 -11.48 1.54 -0.82
CA ALA A 59 -10.97 0.27 -0.31
C ALA A 59 -9.47 0.10 -0.57
N LYS A 60 -8.95 0.62 -1.69
CA LYS A 60 -7.52 0.62 -2.01
C LYS A 60 -6.73 1.64 -1.18
N SER A 61 -7.33 2.76 -0.78
CA SER A 61 -6.66 3.77 0.05
C SER A 61 -6.49 3.32 1.51
N GLY A 62 -7.37 2.46 2.03
CA GLY A 62 -7.20 1.83 3.36
C GLY A 62 -6.31 0.58 3.37
N ASN A 63 -5.75 0.19 2.22
CA ASN A 63 -4.95 -1.02 2.04
C ASN A 63 -3.66 -0.75 1.25
N ARG A 64 -3.18 0.50 1.22
CA ARG A 64 -1.75 0.66 1.35
C ARG A 64 -1.45 0.16 2.75
N ARG A 65 -0.94 -1.07 2.85
CA ARG A 65 0.08 -1.30 3.86
C ARG A 65 1.02 -0.11 3.70
N THR A 66 0.94 0.87 4.57
CA THR A 66 2.12 1.58 4.97
C THR A 66 3.01 0.44 5.44
N ARG A 67 3.83 -0.10 4.53
CA ARG A 67 4.94 -0.95 4.93
C ARG A 67 5.56 -0.12 6.03
N ASP A 68 5.53 -0.61 7.27
CA ASP A 68 6.41 -0.09 8.30
C ASP A 68 7.76 0.04 7.63
N THR A 69 8.12 1.27 7.29
CA THR A 69 9.35 1.52 6.59
C THR A 69 10.37 1.33 7.68
N LYS A 70 10.97 0.14 7.71
CA LYS A 70 12.00 -0.32 8.66
C LYS A 70 13.03 0.77 9.02
N TYR A 71 13.20 1.73 8.12
CA TYR A 71 14.04 2.90 8.30
C TYR A 71 13.30 4.20 8.03
N PHE A 72 13.82 5.32 8.53
CA PHE A 72 13.31 6.67 8.30
C PHE A 72 14.41 7.65 7.85
N ILE A 73 14.02 8.76 7.21
CA ILE A 73 14.96 9.81 6.80
C ILE A 73 15.59 10.44 8.05
N GLY A 74 16.91 10.58 8.05
CA GLY A 74 17.74 11.04 9.17
C GLY A 74 18.32 9.90 10.02
N GLU A 75 17.84 8.67 9.86
CA GLU A 75 18.40 7.52 10.56
C GLU A 75 19.83 7.20 10.07
N VAL A 76 20.69 6.76 10.99
CA VAL A 76 22.05 6.30 10.68
C VAL A 76 22.13 4.79 10.80
N VAL A 77 22.50 4.12 9.70
CA VAL A 77 22.69 2.68 9.61
C VAL A 77 24.16 2.38 9.29
N GLY A 78 24.95 2.03 10.31
CA GLY A 78 26.41 1.93 10.16
C GLY A 78 27.01 3.31 9.91
N LYS A 79 27.70 3.48 8.77
CA LYS A 79 28.27 4.75 8.29
C LYS A 79 27.35 5.49 7.32
N LEU A 80 26.11 5.05 7.13
CA LEU A 80 25.16 5.60 6.17
C LEU A 80 24.06 6.41 6.88
N THR A 81 23.96 7.70 6.58
CA THR A 81 22.84 8.55 7.01
C THR A 81 21.78 8.56 5.90
N ILE A 82 20.55 8.18 6.20
CA ILE A 82 19.45 8.18 5.23
C ILE A 82 19.01 9.62 4.99
N ILE A 83 19.02 10.07 3.73
CA ILE A 83 18.70 11.47 3.39
C ILE A 83 17.49 11.60 2.48
N ASP A 84 17.11 10.55 1.74
CA ASP A 84 15.90 10.57 0.91
C ASP A 84 15.37 9.16 0.61
N LYS A 85 14.11 9.10 0.15
CA LYS A 85 13.49 7.90 -0.40
C LYS A 85 12.62 8.23 -1.61
N ASP A 86 12.94 7.62 -2.74
CA ASP A 86 12.18 7.82 -3.97
C ASP A 86 10.85 7.04 -4.01
N LEU A 87 10.02 7.37 -5.01
CA LEU A 87 8.74 6.68 -5.26
C LEU A 87 8.92 5.20 -5.67
N GLY A 88 10.11 4.81 -6.15
CA GLY A 88 10.49 3.44 -6.47
C GLY A 88 10.86 2.60 -5.23
N GLY A 89 11.01 3.22 -4.07
CA GLY A 89 11.38 2.58 -2.81
C GLY A 89 12.89 2.40 -2.63
N LEU A 90 13.71 3.13 -3.38
CA LEU A 90 15.15 3.24 -3.17
C LEU A 90 15.47 4.31 -2.12
N TRP A 91 16.47 4.04 -1.30
CA TRP A 91 16.97 4.91 -0.25
C TRP A 91 18.25 5.57 -0.69
N THR A 92 18.30 6.89 -0.68
CA THR A 92 19.54 7.64 -0.87
C THR A 92 20.16 7.89 0.50
N CYS A 93 21.42 7.51 0.66
CA CYS A 93 22.15 7.62 1.90
C CYS A 93 23.46 8.39 1.70
N LEU A 94 23.78 9.29 2.61
CA LEU A 94 25.08 9.95 2.72
C LEU A 94 26.02 9.07 3.57
N CYS A 95 27.10 8.59 2.98
CA CYS A 95 28.13 7.87 3.71
C CYS A 95 29.02 8.83 4.52
N ALA A 96 29.59 8.35 5.62
CA ALA A 96 30.56 9.10 6.43
C ALA A 96 31.79 9.57 5.64
N CYS A 97 32.13 8.93 4.52
CA CYS A 97 33.17 9.40 3.60
C CYS A 97 32.76 10.59 2.72
N GLY A 98 31.50 11.04 2.80
CA GLY A 98 30.94 12.14 2.01
C GLY A 98 30.26 11.72 0.71
N LEU A 99 30.41 10.46 0.28
CA LEU A 99 29.75 9.98 -0.95
C LEU A 99 28.30 9.55 -0.68
N THR A 100 27.43 9.82 -1.65
CA THR A 100 26.05 9.32 -1.64
C THR A 100 25.95 7.95 -2.30
N THR A 101 25.06 7.10 -1.78
CA THR A 101 24.74 5.79 -2.37
C THR A 101 23.24 5.53 -2.36
N THR A 102 22.74 4.80 -3.35
CA THR A 102 21.33 4.45 -3.48
C THR A 102 21.14 2.96 -3.24
N LEU A 103 20.29 2.60 -2.29
CA LEU A 103 20.12 1.23 -1.80
C LEU A 103 18.65 0.84 -1.72
N THR A 104 18.34 -0.41 -2.04
CA THR A 104 17.04 -0.99 -1.68
C THR A 104 16.94 -1.18 -0.16
N THR A 105 15.71 -1.38 0.35
CA THR A 105 15.50 -1.67 1.79
C THR A 105 16.25 -2.94 2.24
N GLY A 106 16.36 -3.94 1.36
CA GLY A 106 17.11 -5.16 1.63
C GLY A 106 18.62 -4.90 1.73
N GLN A 107 19.17 -4.10 0.80
CA GLN A 107 20.59 -3.73 0.82
C GLN A 107 20.95 -2.92 2.08
N LEU A 108 20.08 -2.01 2.50
CA LEU A 108 20.28 -1.21 3.73
C LEU A 108 20.29 -2.08 5.00
N ALA A 109 19.77 -3.31 4.95
CA ALA A 109 19.79 -4.23 6.10
C ALA A 109 21.16 -4.86 6.39
N TYR A 110 22.03 -4.98 5.39
CA TYR A 110 23.34 -5.62 5.57
C TYR A 110 24.51 -4.74 5.17
N ARG A 111 24.32 -3.72 4.32
CA ARG A 111 25.38 -2.75 4.03
C ARG A 111 25.52 -1.76 5.18
N ARG A 112 26.77 -1.54 5.58
CA ARG A 112 27.15 -0.59 6.64
C ARG A 112 27.87 0.65 6.12
N GLN A 113 28.14 0.75 4.82
CA GLN A 113 28.85 1.87 4.19
C GLN A 113 28.63 1.87 2.67
N CYS A 114 29.16 2.88 1.97
CA CYS A 114 29.08 2.94 0.51
C CYS A 114 30.02 1.93 -0.17
N TYR A 115 29.74 1.65 -1.44
CA TYR A 115 30.52 0.71 -2.26
C TYR A 115 32.02 1.05 -2.29
N PHE A 116 32.37 2.34 -2.41
CA PHE A 116 33.76 2.77 -2.43
C PHE A 116 34.50 2.44 -1.13
N CYS A 117 33.88 2.69 0.03
CA CYS A 117 34.47 2.29 1.31
C CYS A 117 34.60 0.77 1.43
N ASP A 118 33.64 0.01 0.91
CA ASP A 118 33.73 -1.46 0.88
C ASP A 118 34.90 -1.97 0.01
N GLU A 119 35.22 -1.29 -1.09
CA GLU A 119 36.39 -1.64 -1.92
C GLU A 119 37.71 -1.30 -1.23
N VAL A 120 37.80 -0.11 -0.62
CA VAL A 120 39.00 0.30 0.13
C VAL A 120 39.28 -0.67 1.27
N ASP A 121 38.27 -1.05 2.05
CA ASP A 121 38.43 -1.98 3.17
C ASP A 121 38.93 -3.36 2.70
N LYS A 122 38.47 -3.86 1.54
CA LYS A 122 38.96 -5.12 0.96
C LYS A 122 40.42 -5.04 0.55
N LEU A 123 40.81 -3.99 -0.16
CA LEU A 123 42.20 -3.79 -0.61
C LEU A 123 43.17 -3.68 0.56
N LEU A 124 42.75 -3.05 1.66
CA LEU A 124 43.54 -2.98 2.88
C LEU A 124 43.70 -4.35 3.54
N GLN A 125 42.66 -5.19 3.56
CA GLN A 125 42.73 -6.55 4.08
C GLN A 125 43.64 -7.45 3.26
N ASP A 126 43.63 -7.32 1.93
CA ASP A 126 44.42 -8.16 1.02
C ASP A 126 45.92 -7.80 1.00
N ASN A 127 46.28 -6.56 1.36
CA ASN A 127 47.68 -6.10 1.45
C ASN A 127 48.31 -6.29 2.85
N LEU A 128 47.60 -6.97 3.75
CA LEU A 128 48.05 -7.31 5.11
C LEU A 128 48.50 -8.78 5.24
N LEU A 129 48.68 -9.48 4.11
CA LEU A 129 49.26 -10.82 3.98
C LEU A 129 50.58 -10.78 3.21
#